data_AF-A0A3A0ATJ0-F1
#
_entry.id   AF-A0A3A0ATJ0-F1
#
_cell.length_a   1.000
_cell.length_b   1.000
_cell.length_c   1.000
_cell.angle_alpha   90.00
_cell.angle_beta   90.00
_cell.angle_gamma   90.00
#
_symmetry.space_group_name_H-M   'P 1'
#
loop_
_entity.id
_entity.type
_entity.pdbx_description
1 polymer ?
#
loop_
_entity_poly.entity_id
_entity_poly.type
_entity_poly.pdbx_seq_one_letter_code
_entity_poly.pdbx_strand_id
1 'polypeptide(L)'
;MIGSAWHYCHAPKLRFASKKEISQSKFPLSSVYVMICTPQLKITKQPVNQPMQEGLQMSPSSVTRKQVWKRPLWIAGLLLLAALLIVACQPSEPAAPAEAPPAAEEPAATDTPAVAEEAEATATPEAEEEAAATDTPAAEEEAEATDTPAAEEEAAATDTPAPEEEPEATGTPAPEEEPADDEETALADDAANGQYIAVLTGGCGCHFNRDQGALVGGNRFEGPFGVVFARNITPDEETGIGSWSAEEIADALRLGVRPDGTQLHPVMPYRAFSVLSDQEALNVAAYLLSLDPVANEVPERELTTDPEPFTPATESPAEPPTDPVARGEVLVTIARCGGCHTPLNEDGTPNMDLFLAGALVPNTDEYAANITPDEETGIGLWTAEEIAHFLQTGMFPDGSQTVGAMAQQIERRFSQLTDEDALAIAAYLKSIPAVSNTP
;
A
#
# COMPACT_ATOMS: atom_id res chain seq x y z
N MET A 1 14.34 25.52 -20.51
CA MET A 1 13.09 25.84 -21.24
C MET A 1 13.01 24.99 -22.50
N ILE A 2 11.98 24.15 -22.62
CA ILE A 2 11.28 23.71 -23.84
C ILE A 2 10.03 23.02 -23.28
N GLY A 3 8.83 23.53 -23.62
CA GLY A 3 7.57 22.98 -23.14
C GLY A 3 6.91 22.11 -24.20
N SER A 4 6.30 21.00 -23.79
CA SER A 4 5.61 20.05 -24.68
C SER A 4 4.11 20.03 -24.37
N ALA A 5 3.36 20.94 -24.99
CA ALA A 5 1.91 21.01 -24.82
C ALA A 5 1.21 19.86 -25.57
N TRP A 6 0.49 19.00 -24.84
CA TRP A 6 -0.38 17.98 -25.43
C TRP A 6 -1.80 18.53 -25.62
N HIS A 7 -2.37 18.31 -26.81
CA HIS A 7 -3.73 18.76 -27.14
C HIS A 7 -4.76 17.72 -26.71
N TYR A 8 -5.79 18.16 -25.99
CA TYR A 8 -6.99 17.34 -25.73
C TYR A 8 -7.80 17.12 -27.02
N CYS A 9 -8.16 15.86 -27.29
CA CYS A 9 -9.17 15.50 -28.29
C CYS A 9 -10.47 15.12 -27.58
N HIS A 10 -11.53 15.93 -27.76
CA HIS A 10 -12.86 15.57 -27.24
C HIS A 10 -13.46 14.36 -27.98
N ALA A 11 -13.89 13.35 -27.23
CA ALA A 11 -14.80 12.32 -27.70
C ALA A 11 -16.27 12.72 -27.43
N PRO A 12 -17.21 12.53 -28.38
CA PRO A 12 -18.61 12.89 -28.17
C PRO A 12 -19.37 11.86 -27.32
N LYS A 13 -20.12 12.32 -26.31
CA LYS A 13 -20.95 11.46 -25.44
C LYS A 13 -22.12 10.85 -26.24
N LEU A 14 -22.15 9.53 -26.41
CA LEU A 14 -23.30 8.80 -26.95
C LEU A 14 -24.28 8.44 -25.81
N ARG A 15 -25.46 9.06 -25.83
CA ARG A 15 -26.58 8.68 -24.94
C ARG A 15 -27.33 7.48 -25.52
N PHE A 16 -27.39 6.37 -24.79
CA PHE A 16 -28.34 5.30 -25.08
C PHE A 16 -29.66 5.55 -24.34
N ALA A 17 -30.75 5.68 -25.09
CA ALA A 17 -32.09 5.70 -24.55
C ALA A 17 -32.69 4.28 -24.56
N SER A 18 -33.42 3.91 -23.52
CA SER A 18 -34.03 2.59 -23.40
C SER A 18 -35.27 2.43 -24.29
N LYS A 19 -35.54 1.19 -24.75
CA LYS A 19 -36.90 0.65 -24.79
C LYS A 19 -36.97 -0.86 -24.98
N LYS A 20 -38.10 -1.40 -24.52
CA LYS A 20 -38.57 -2.78 -24.68
C LYS A 20 -38.78 -3.18 -26.14
N GLU A 21 -38.80 -4.49 -26.35
CA GLU A 21 -39.57 -5.23 -27.38
C GLU A 21 -39.27 -4.95 -28.85
N ILE A 22 -38.83 -5.99 -29.57
CA ILE A 22 -39.49 -6.49 -30.79
C ILE A 22 -39.05 -7.94 -31.06
N SER A 23 -39.96 -8.74 -31.65
CA SER A 23 -39.78 -10.18 -31.85
C SER A 23 -39.32 -10.55 -33.27
N GLN A 24 -38.58 -11.65 -33.36
CA GLN A 24 -38.34 -12.52 -34.51
C GLN A 24 -38.52 -11.97 -35.95
N SER A 25 -37.43 -11.89 -36.70
CA SER A 25 -37.46 -12.24 -38.13
C SER A 25 -36.13 -12.90 -38.55
N LYS A 26 -36.21 -13.85 -39.50
CA LYS A 26 -35.06 -14.57 -40.07
C LYS A 26 -34.68 -13.93 -41.41
N PHE A 27 -33.38 -13.78 -41.72
CA PHE A 27 -32.75 -14.04 -43.03
C PHE A 27 -31.21 -13.85 -42.93
N PRO A 28 -30.37 -14.20 -43.94
CA PRO A 28 -29.18 -15.01 -43.67
C PRO A 28 -27.82 -14.29 -43.76
N LEU A 29 -26.79 -15.01 -43.31
CA LEU A 29 -25.36 -14.68 -43.38
C LEU A 29 -24.85 -14.33 -44.79
N SER A 30 -24.10 -13.24 -44.91
CA SER A 30 -23.06 -13.04 -45.94
C SER A 30 -22.10 -11.90 -45.56
N SER A 31 -20.80 -12.17 -45.66
CA SER A 31 -19.71 -11.21 -45.85
C SER A 31 -19.61 -9.99 -44.91
N VAL A 32 -18.98 -10.16 -43.74
CA VAL A 32 -18.29 -9.06 -43.05
C VAL A 32 -16.84 -9.01 -43.56
N TYR A 33 -16.40 -7.87 -44.09
CA TYR A 33 -15.03 -7.67 -44.59
C TYR A 33 -14.25 -6.81 -43.59
N VAL A 34 -13.33 -7.43 -42.83
CA VAL A 34 -12.54 -6.71 -41.81
C VAL A 34 -11.44 -5.90 -42.49
N MET A 35 -11.57 -4.57 -42.46
CA MET A 35 -10.65 -3.64 -43.10
C MET A 35 -9.46 -3.32 -42.18
N ILE A 36 -8.43 -4.17 -42.23
CA ILE A 36 -7.19 -3.95 -41.46
C ILE A 36 -6.39 -2.81 -42.08
N CYS A 37 -6.35 -1.66 -41.41
CA CYS A 37 -5.48 -0.54 -41.76
C CYS A 37 -4.02 -0.86 -41.44
N THR A 38 -3.13 -0.73 -42.43
CA THR A 38 -1.67 -0.76 -42.25
C THR A 38 -1.05 0.55 -42.74
N PRO A 39 -0.13 1.19 -41.98
CA PRO A 39 0.44 2.48 -42.36
C PRO A 39 1.48 2.35 -43.48
N GLN A 40 1.26 3.06 -44.59
CA GLN A 40 2.18 3.13 -45.72
C GLN A 40 3.24 4.24 -45.51
N LEU A 41 4.52 3.88 -45.36
CA LEU A 41 5.61 4.86 -45.38
C LEU A 41 5.76 5.49 -46.78
N LYS A 42 5.44 6.78 -46.90
CA LYS A 42 5.71 7.56 -48.11
C LYS A 42 7.12 8.15 -48.07
N ILE A 43 8.07 7.52 -48.77
CA ILE A 43 9.40 8.09 -49.01
C ILE A 43 9.30 9.14 -50.14
N THR A 44 9.31 10.42 -49.78
CA THR A 44 9.36 11.54 -50.73
C THR A 44 10.81 11.86 -51.12
N LYS A 45 11.12 11.75 -52.41
CA LYS A 45 12.43 12.18 -52.97
C LYS A 45 12.41 13.68 -53.26
N GLN A 46 13.50 14.38 -52.95
CA GLN A 46 13.88 15.65 -53.56
C GLN A 46 15.39 15.67 -53.89
N PRO A 47 15.86 16.58 -54.79
CA PRO A 47 17.00 16.27 -55.67
C PRO A 47 18.37 16.75 -55.19
N VAL A 48 19.39 16.25 -55.87
CA VAL A 48 20.83 16.49 -55.64
C VAL A 48 21.26 17.88 -56.10
N ASN A 49 22.16 18.52 -55.34
CA ASN A 49 23.22 19.36 -55.88
C ASN A 49 24.47 19.31 -54.97
N GLN A 50 25.60 18.86 -55.51
CA GLN A 50 26.95 19.19 -55.04
C GLN A 50 27.60 20.11 -56.09
N PRO A 51 28.80 20.69 -55.84
CA PRO A 51 29.99 19.97 -56.36
C PRO A 51 31.31 20.17 -55.56
N MET A 52 32.27 19.27 -55.84
CA MET A 52 33.74 19.41 -55.66
C MET A 52 34.34 19.20 -54.24
N GLN A 53 35.53 18.61 -54.08
CA GLN A 53 36.37 17.78 -55.00
C GLN A 53 37.38 16.89 -54.21
N GLU A 54 38.17 16.09 -54.97
CA GLU A 54 39.35 15.27 -54.56
C GLU A 54 39.06 13.95 -53.82
N GLY A 55 39.78 12.83 -54.07
CA GLY A 55 40.82 12.54 -55.07
C GLY A 55 41.22 11.05 -55.10
N LEU A 56 42.03 10.63 -56.10
CA LEU A 56 42.48 9.24 -56.43
C LEU A 56 41.34 8.27 -56.85
N GLN A 57 41.24 7.72 -58.07
CA GLN A 57 42.18 6.90 -58.88
C GLN A 57 42.53 5.55 -58.20
N MET A 58 42.36 4.37 -58.82
CA MET A 58 42.64 3.97 -60.21
C MET A 58 41.63 2.96 -60.82
N SER A 59 41.87 2.55 -62.08
CA SER A 59 41.17 1.50 -62.86
C SER A 59 42.14 0.96 -63.95
N PRO A 60 41.76 0.14 -64.95
CA PRO A 60 40.61 -0.76 -65.11
C PRO A 60 41.06 -2.19 -65.53
N SER A 61 40.12 -3.08 -65.92
CA SER A 61 40.36 -4.08 -66.98
C SER A 61 39.07 -4.54 -67.66
N SER A 62 39.17 -4.88 -68.95
CA SER A 62 38.08 -5.33 -69.83
C SER A 62 37.84 -6.85 -69.69
N VAL A 63 36.78 -7.48 -70.22
CA VAL A 63 36.49 -7.72 -71.63
C VAL A 63 35.01 -8.12 -71.83
N THR A 64 34.40 -7.71 -72.93
CA THR A 64 33.09 -8.21 -73.39
C THR A 64 33.23 -9.40 -74.34
N ARG A 65 32.43 -10.47 -74.14
CA ARG A 65 32.10 -11.43 -75.20
C ARG A 65 30.73 -12.07 -74.97
N LYS A 66 29.92 -12.17 -76.03
CA LYS A 66 28.58 -12.78 -76.02
C LYS A 66 28.64 -14.22 -76.56
N GLN A 67 28.05 -15.18 -75.85
CA GLN A 67 27.24 -16.30 -76.36
C GLN A 67 26.77 -17.13 -75.14
N VAL A 68 25.47 -17.18 -74.82
CA VAL A 68 24.46 -18.11 -75.38
C VAL A 68 24.80 -19.58 -75.11
N TRP A 69 24.26 -20.15 -74.00
CA TRP A 69 23.12 -21.08 -74.10
C TRP A 69 22.42 -21.30 -72.73
N LYS A 70 21.21 -21.90 -72.78
CA LYS A 70 20.37 -22.44 -71.67
C LYS A 70 20.01 -21.53 -70.48
N ARG A 71 18.71 -21.22 -70.36
CA ARG A 71 18.03 -20.95 -69.08
C ARG A 71 17.91 -22.25 -68.27
N PRO A 72 18.13 -22.26 -66.94
CA PRO A 72 17.61 -23.29 -66.05
C PRO A 72 16.37 -22.79 -65.27
N LEU A 73 15.38 -23.66 -65.04
CA LEU A 73 14.27 -23.37 -64.13
C LEU A 73 14.72 -23.65 -62.69
N TRP A 74 14.60 -22.67 -61.78
CA TRP A 74 14.90 -22.85 -60.35
C TRP A 74 13.81 -22.33 -59.39
N ILE A 75 12.62 -22.01 -59.92
CA ILE A 75 11.43 -21.68 -59.08
C ILE A 75 10.94 -22.92 -58.29
N ALA A 76 11.37 -24.13 -58.65
CA ALA A 76 11.09 -25.37 -57.91
C ALA A 76 11.96 -25.59 -56.65
N GLY A 77 12.93 -24.72 -56.35
CA GLY A 77 13.86 -24.91 -55.22
C GLY A 77 13.36 -24.44 -53.85
N LEU A 78 12.34 -23.57 -53.79
CA LEU A 78 11.94 -22.86 -52.57
C LEU A 78 10.59 -23.31 -51.97
N LEU A 79 9.87 -24.24 -52.61
CA LEU A 79 8.60 -24.78 -52.11
C LEU A 79 8.71 -26.13 -51.41
N LEU A 80 9.91 -26.73 -51.36
CA LEU A 80 10.15 -28.02 -50.70
C LEU A 80 10.72 -27.91 -49.27
N LEU A 81 11.04 -26.70 -48.81
CA LEU A 81 11.53 -26.45 -47.44
C LEU A 81 10.42 -25.94 -46.50
N ALA A 82 9.31 -25.44 -47.04
CA ALA A 82 8.11 -25.05 -46.29
C ALA A 82 7.23 -26.26 -45.89
N ALA A 83 7.44 -27.43 -46.50
CA ALA A 83 6.65 -28.65 -46.25
C ALA A 83 7.21 -29.53 -45.11
N LEU A 84 8.32 -29.13 -44.47
CA LEU A 84 9.03 -29.93 -43.45
C LEU A 84 9.07 -29.27 -42.07
N LEU A 85 8.34 -28.15 -41.89
CA LEU A 85 8.10 -27.49 -40.60
C LEU A 85 6.59 -27.42 -40.24
N ILE A 86 5.79 -28.36 -40.77
CA ILE A 86 4.36 -28.52 -40.45
C ILE A 86 4.08 -29.94 -39.95
N VAL A 87 4.90 -30.39 -38.99
CA VAL A 87 4.74 -31.67 -38.26
C VAL A 87 4.89 -31.49 -36.74
N ALA A 88 5.29 -30.30 -36.26
CA ALA A 88 5.63 -30.03 -34.86
C ALA A 88 4.82 -28.86 -34.26
N CYS A 89 3.50 -28.84 -34.49
CA CYS A 89 2.54 -28.07 -33.69
C CYS A 89 1.11 -28.56 -33.95
N GLN A 90 0.61 -29.43 -33.08
CA GLN A 90 -0.81 -29.77 -32.92
C GLN A 90 -1.16 -29.43 -31.45
N PRO A 91 -2.27 -28.74 -31.15
CA PRO A 91 -2.72 -28.58 -29.78
C PRO A 91 -3.17 -29.95 -29.24
N SER A 92 -2.66 -30.37 -28.09
CA SER A 92 -3.17 -31.54 -27.38
C SER A 92 -4.57 -31.25 -26.82
N GLU A 93 -5.50 -32.17 -27.03
CA GLU A 93 -6.82 -32.12 -26.40
C GLU A 93 -6.67 -32.13 -24.86
N PRO A 94 -7.49 -31.37 -24.11
CA PRO A 94 -7.49 -31.45 -22.65
C PRO A 94 -7.96 -32.84 -22.22
N ALA A 95 -7.22 -33.48 -21.31
CA ALA A 95 -7.63 -34.76 -20.74
C ALA A 95 -8.97 -34.62 -20.02
N ALA A 96 -9.86 -35.61 -20.19
CA ALA A 96 -11.08 -35.69 -19.39
C ALA A 96 -10.71 -35.82 -17.90
N PRO A 97 -11.50 -35.22 -16.98
CA PRO A 97 -11.26 -35.38 -15.55
C PRO A 97 -11.38 -36.86 -15.18
N ALA A 98 -10.42 -37.36 -14.41
CA ALA A 98 -10.49 -38.70 -13.84
C ALA A 98 -11.67 -38.78 -12.86
N GLU A 99 -12.42 -39.88 -12.91
CA GLU A 99 -13.48 -40.14 -11.92
C GLU A 99 -12.83 -40.26 -10.53
N ALA A 100 -13.35 -39.50 -9.56
CA ALA A 100 -12.91 -39.61 -8.18
C ALA A 100 -13.30 -40.99 -7.62
N PRO A 101 -12.43 -41.65 -6.83
CA PRO A 101 -12.84 -42.84 -6.10
C PRO A 101 -14.00 -42.49 -5.15
N PRO A 102 -14.97 -43.38 -4.95
CA PRO A 102 -16.08 -43.12 -4.05
C PRO A 102 -15.57 -42.88 -2.63
N ALA A 103 -16.20 -41.94 -1.92
CA ALA A 103 -15.86 -41.63 -0.54
C ALA A 103 -16.00 -42.89 0.34
N ALA A 104 -14.98 -43.14 1.16
CA ALA A 104 -15.14 -44.07 2.27
C ALA A 104 -16.02 -43.43 3.33
N GLU A 105 -17.03 -44.15 3.81
CA GLU A 105 -17.83 -43.73 4.96
C GLU A 105 -16.95 -43.76 6.21
N GLU A 106 -16.77 -42.63 6.89
CA GLU A 106 -16.34 -42.67 8.29
C GLU A 106 -17.48 -43.26 9.13
N PRO A 107 -17.23 -44.31 9.93
CA PRO A 107 -18.25 -44.90 10.78
C PRO A 107 -18.65 -43.94 11.90
N ALA A 108 -19.94 -43.95 12.25
CA ALA A 108 -20.47 -43.08 13.28
C ALA A 108 -19.78 -43.25 14.65
N ALA A 109 -19.68 -42.14 15.40
CA ALA A 109 -19.17 -42.15 16.76
C ALA A 109 -19.99 -43.10 17.67
N THR A 110 -19.31 -43.87 18.50
CA THR A 110 -19.91 -44.71 19.55
C THR A 110 -19.23 -44.46 20.89
N ASP A 111 -20.08 -44.27 21.91
CA ASP A 111 -19.85 -44.16 23.35
C ASP A 111 -18.55 -44.74 23.99
N THR A 112 -17.91 -43.91 24.84
CA THR A 112 -17.74 -44.09 26.32
C THR A 112 -16.94 -45.34 26.84
N PRO A 113 -16.16 -45.31 27.95
CA PRO A 113 -16.10 -44.36 29.09
C PRO A 113 -14.70 -43.82 29.46
N ALA A 114 -14.64 -43.04 30.55
CA ALA A 114 -13.42 -42.57 31.22
C ALA A 114 -12.96 -43.48 32.40
N VAL A 115 -11.65 -43.50 32.64
CA VAL A 115 -10.91 -43.91 33.87
C VAL A 115 -9.65 -43.01 33.88
N ALA A 116 -9.52 -42.01 34.76
CA ALA A 116 -9.14 -42.02 36.19
C ALA A 116 -7.62 -42.10 36.44
N GLU A 117 -7.21 -41.65 37.63
CA GLU A 117 -5.83 -41.41 38.09
C GLU A 117 -4.89 -42.62 37.98
N GLU A 118 -3.59 -42.36 37.80
CA GLU A 118 -2.64 -42.54 38.91
C GLU A 118 -1.38 -41.69 38.73
N ALA A 119 -0.66 -41.45 39.84
CA ALA A 119 0.61 -40.75 39.87
C ALA A 119 1.61 -41.56 40.69
N GLU A 120 2.85 -41.68 40.23
CA GLU A 120 3.97 -42.13 41.05
C GLU A 120 5.21 -41.26 40.83
N ALA A 121 5.91 -40.96 41.93
CA ALA A 121 7.18 -40.29 41.95
C ALA A 121 8.19 -41.15 42.72
N THR A 122 9.38 -41.38 42.16
CA THR A 122 10.44 -42.15 42.83
C THR A 122 11.80 -41.44 42.77
N ALA A 123 12.08 -40.76 43.89
CA ALA A 123 13.39 -40.57 44.55
C ALA A 123 14.70 -40.52 43.74
N THR A 124 15.39 -39.38 43.87
CA THR A 124 16.86 -39.25 43.87
C THR A 124 17.52 -40.11 44.97
N PRO A 125 18.84 -40.35 44.94
CA PRO A 125 19.70 -39.53 45.84
C PRO A 125 21.12 -39.22 45.31
N GLU A 126 21.71 -38.12 45.84
CA GLU A 126 23.14 -37.91 46.21
C GLU A 126 24.26 -38.08 45.14
N ALA A 127 25.47 -37.52 45.21
CA ALA A 127 26.12 -36.34 45.84
C ALA A 127 27.46 -36.13 45.04
N GLU A 128 28.37 -35.14 45.17
CA GLU A 128 28.91 -34.23 46.22
C GLU A 128 29.35 -32.90 45.50
N GLU A 129 29.31 -31.68 46.07
CA GLU A 129 30.32 -31.01 46.95
C GLU A 129 31.70 -30.73 46.28
N GLU A 130 32.42 -29.60 46.37
CA GLU A 130 32.27 -28.21 46.91
C GLU A 130 32.84 -27.23 45.82
N ALA A 131 33.17 -25.92 45.91
CA ALA A 131 33.31 -24.79 46.87
C ALA A 131 33.09 -23.48 46.06
N ALA A 132 32.68 -22.28 46.51
CA ALA A 132 32.80 -21.48 47.74
C ALA A 132 33.99 -20.47 47.79
N ALA A 133 33.73 -19.20 47.40
CA ALA A 133 34.40 -17.93 47.77
C ALA A 133 33.74 -16.77 46.95
N THR A 134 32.95 -15.84 47.50
CA THR A 134 33.30 -14.64 48.28
C THR A 134 34.29 -13.67 47.62
N ASP A 135 33.81 -12.51 47.16
CA ASP A 135 34.17 -11.21 47.77
C ASP A 135 33.30 -10.05 47.29
N THR A 136 33.15 -9.03 48.15
CA THR A 136 32.39 -7.79 47.90
C THR A 136 33.08 -6.58 48.52
N PRO A 137 33.40 -5.52 47.75
CA PRO A 137 33.44 -4.15 48.23
C PRO A 137 32.08 -3.47 47.91
N ALA A 138 31.34 -2.89 48.85
CA ALA A 138 31.72 -1.76 49.72
C ALA A 138 32.01 -0.49 48.88
N ALA A 139 30.96 0.32 48.69
CA ALA A 139 31.09 1.71 48.28
C ALA A 139 31.08 2.59 49.54
N GLU A 140 32.03 3.52 49.64
CA GLU A 140 32.12 4.46 50.76
C GLU A 140 31.31 5.74 50.49
N GLU A 141 30.88 6.36 51.59
CA GLU A 141 30.10 7.58 51.66
C GLU A 141 31.01 8.80 51.83
N GLU A 142 30.86 9.83 51.00
CA GLU A 142 31.04 11.22 51.44
C GLU A 142 30.04 12.12 50.71
N ALA A 143 29.60 13.17 51.42
CA ALA A 143 28.73 14.22 50.90
C ALA A 143 29.12 15.56 51.52
N GLU A 144 29.11 16.63 50.73
CA GLU A 144 28.89 17.97 51.26
C GLU A 144 28.11 18.82 50.24
N ALA A 145 27.62 19.97 50.70
CA ALA A 145 26.53 20.72 50.04
C ALA A 145 26.91 22.19 49.76
N THR A 146 25.90 23.06 49.71
CA THR A 146 25.95 24.51 49.40
C THR A 146 26.13 24.84 47.91
N ASP A 147 25.53 25.90 47.35
CA ASP A 147 24.75 26.97 48.00
C ASP A 147 23.62 27.52 47.11
N THR A 148 22.61 28.17 47.71
CA THR A 148 21.47 28.79 47.00
C THR A 148 21.14 30.17 47.57
N PRO A 149 21.10 31.20 46.71
CA PRO A 149 20.11 32.28 46.79
C PRO A 149 19.16 32.18 45.57
N ALA A 150 17.84 32.06 45.74
CA ALA A 150 16.90 33.03 46.32
C ALA A 150 16.63 34.23 45.39
N ALA A 151 15.36 34.44 45.05
CA ALA A 151 14.88 35.54 44.22
C ALA A 151 14.52 36.77 45.08
N GLU A 152 14.52 37.95 44.47
CA GLU A 152 13.93 39.16 45.05
C GLU A 152 12.68 39.58 44.26
N GLU A 153 11.74 40.16 44.99
CA GLU A 153 10.42 40.63 44.54
C GLU A 153 10.43 42.16 44.57
N GLU A 154 9.98 42.82 43.50
CA GLU A 154 9.42 44.17 43.65
C GLU A 154 8.33 44.45 42.61
N ALA A 155 7.26 45.12 43.04
CA ALA A 155 6.14 45.51 42.21
C ALA A 155 5.75 46.96 42.49
N ALA A 156 5.70 47.79 41.45
CA ALA A 156 5.20 49.16 41.52
C ALA A 156 4.53 49.56 40.20
N ALA A 157 3.33 50.13 40.29
CA ALA A 157 2.64 50.78 39.19
C ALA A 157 2.32 52.22 39.59
N THR A 158 2.38 53.17 38.65
CA THR A 158 1.59 54.43 38.71
C THR A 158 1.53 55.16 37.36
N ASP A 159 0.32 55.63 37.06
CA ASP A 159 -0.09 56.85 36.34
C ASP A 159 0.55 57.32 35.01
N THR A 160 -0.33 57.43 34.02
CA THR A 160 -0.25 58.30 32.84
C THR A 160 -0.57 59.76 33.22
N PRO A 161 0.04 60.76 32.54
CA PRO A 161 -0.83 61.78 31.92
C PRO A 161 -0.41 62.20 30.50
N ALA A 162 -1.41 62.66 29.75
CA ALA A 162 -1.33 63.41 28.49
C ALA A 162 -2.33 64.61 28.61
N PRO A 163 -2.56 65.48 27.61
CA PRO A 163 -1.88 65.68 26.30
C PRO A 163 -1.47 67.16 26.05
N GLU A 164 -0.92 67.48 24.86
CA GLU A 164 -1.05 68.80 24.19
C GLU A 164 -1.18 68.60 22.66
N GLU A 165 -1.56 69.63 21.90
CA GLU A 165 -2.38 69.50 20.67
C GLU A 165 -1.68 69.89 19.33
N GLU A 166 -1.99 69.13 18.25
CA GLU A 166 -2.31 69.56 16.85
C GLU A 166 -1.38 70.49 16.01
N PRO A 167 -1.59 70.71 14.67
CA PRO A 167 -2.79 70.47 13.83
C PRO A 167 -2.61 69.69 12.50
N GLU A 168 -3.74 69.53 11.80
CA GLU A 168 -4.00 68.71 10.60
C GLU A 168 -3.29 69.09 9.28
N ALA A 169 -3.25 68.14 8.34
CA ALA A 169 -3.08 68.42 6.90
C ALA A 169 -3.77 67.39 5.96
N THR A 170 -5.08 67.59 5.70
CA THR A 170 -5.80 67.26 4.44
C THR A 170 -5.59 65.89 3.75
N GLY A 171 -6.43 64.92 4.12
CA GLY A 171 -7.39 64.24 3.22
C GLY A 171 -6.97 63.66 1.85
N THR A 172 -7.13 62.34 1.71
CA THR A 172 -7.44 61.62 0.46
C THR A 172 -8.31 60.42 0.87
N PRO A 173 -9.41 60.07 0.15
CA PRO A 173 -10.21 58.91 0.50
C PRO A 173 -9.44 57.61 0.22
N ALA A 174 -9.47 56.68 1.17
CA ALA A 174 -9.04 55.30 0.94
C ALA A 174 -10.00 54.61 -0.06
N PRO A 175 -9.54 53.62 -0.83
CA PRO A 175 -10.44 52.71 -1.53
C PRO A 175 -11.28 51.93 -0.51
N GLU A 176 -12.50 51.57 -0.93
CA GLU A 176 -13.40 50.70 -0.17
C GLU A 176 -12.80 49.28 -0.19
N GLU A 177 -12.47 48.72 0.97
CA GLU A 177 -11.97 47.35 1.07
C GLU A 177 -13.12 46.39 0.79
N GLU A 178 -13.07 45.71 -0.36
CA GLU A 178 -13.87 44.50 -0.57
C GLU A 178 -13.44 43.48 0.49
N PRO A 179 -14.37 42.71 1.08
CA PRO A 179 -14.03 41.75 2.12
C PRO A 179 -13.01 40.76 1.58
N ALA A 180 -12.01 40.42 2.39
CA ALA A 180 -11.16 39.29 2.07
C ALA A 180 -12.04 38.06 1.94
N ASP A 181 -12.00 37.41 0.79
CA ASP A 181 -12.43 36.02 0.69
C ASP A 181 -11.46 35.24 1.60
N ASP A 182 -11.97 34.73 2.73
CA ASP A 182 -11.28 33.73 3.53
C ASP A 182 -11.20 32.45 2.68
N GLU A 183 -10.21 32.39 1.79
CA GLU A 183 -9.81 31.19 1.06
C GLU A 183 -9.15 30.22 2.04
N GLU A 184 -9.98 29.69 2.95
CA GLU A 184 -9.79 28.37 3.54
C GLU A 184 -9.51 27.43 2.37
N THR A 185 -8.24 27.01 2.25
CA THR A 185 -7.75 26.27 1.09
C THR A 185 -8.37 24.88 1.12
N ALA A 186 -9.55 24.77 0.51
CA ALA A 186 -10.34 23.55 0.48
C ALA A 186 -9.47 22.38 0.04
N LEU A 187 -9.28 21.42 0.96
CA LEU A 187 -8.39 20.28 0.80
C LEU A 187 -8.74 19.56 -0.52
N ALA A 188 -7.73 19.40 -1.37
CA ALA A 188 -7.94 19.16 -2.79
C ALA A 188 -7.96 17.65 -3.08
N ASP A 189 -9.14 17.05 -2.98
CA ASP A 189 -9.44 15.63 -3.21
C ASP A 189 -8.68 15.00 -4.39
N ASP A 190 -7.56 14.32 -4.08
CA ASP A 190 -6.77 13.52 -5.01
C ASP A 190 -7.06 12.02 -4.78
N ALA A 191 -8.01 11.51 -5.56
CA ALA A 191 -8.35 10.09 -5.59
C ALA A 191 -7.19 9.16 -6.03
N ALA A 192 -6.14 9.66 -6.70
CA ALA A 192 -4.96 8.85 -7.04
C ALA A 192 -4.01 8.72 -5.84
N ASN A 193 -3.78 9.80 -5.08
CA ASN A 193 -3.12 9.73 -3.78
C ASN A 193 -3.94 8.90 -2.78
N GLY A 194 -5.27 9.03 -2.81
CA GLY A 194 -6.19 8.20 -2.04
C GLY A 194 -6.06 6.71 -2.34
N GLN A 195 -5.94 6.33 -3.61
CA GLN A 195 -5.66 4.96 -4.01
C GLN A 195 -4.32 4.47 -3.45
N TYR A 196 -3.28 5.30 -3.51
CA TYR A 196 -1.95 4.99 -3.00
C TYR A 196 -1.96 4.73 -1.48
N ILE A 197 -2.53 5.64 -0.69
CA ILE A 197 -2.69 5.45 0.76
C ILE A 197 -3.57 4.23 1.07
N ALA A 198 -4.68 4.02 0.36
CA ALA A 198 -5.55 2.85 0.53
C ALA A 198 -4.83 1.53 0.20
N VAL A 199 -3.91 1.51 -0.76
CA VAL A 199 -3.01 0.37 -1.02
C VAL A 199 -2.04 0.18 0.16
N LEU A 200 -1.39 1.24 0.63
CA LEU A 200 -0.45 1.16 1.75
C LEU A 200 -1.11 0.68 3.06
N THR A 201 -2.39 0.95 3.31
CA THR A 201 -3.12 0.38 4.48
C THR A 201 -3.49 -1.11 4.34
N GLY A 202 -3.37 -1.70 3.15
CA GLY A 202 -3.75 -3.09 2.86
C GLY A 202 -4.74 -3.28 1.70
N GLY A 203 -4.92 -2.28 0.84
CA GLY A 203 -5.78 -2.34 -0.34
C GLY A 203 -7.26 -2.50 -0.03
N CYS A 204 -7.70 -2.07 1.17
CA CYS A 204 -9.03 -2.34 1.73
C CYS A 204 -9.45 -3.83 1.67
N GLY A 205 -8.50 -4.77 1.64
CA GLY A 205 -8.73 -6.16 1.25
C GLY A 205 -9.81 -6.91 2.05
N CYS A 206 -10.03 -6.53 3.32
CA CYS A 206 -11.13 -7.05 4.15
C CYS A 206 -12.52 -6.78 3.56
N HIS A 207 -12.68 -5.74 2.73
CA HIS A 207 -13.92 -5.38 2.04
C HIS A 207 -14.01 -5.96 0.63
N PHE A 208 -12.95 -6.57 0.09
CA PHE A 208 -12.98 -7.12 -1.26
C PHE A 208 -13.73 -8.46 -1.31
N ASN A 209 -14.75 -8.53 -2.17
CA ASN A 209 -15.47 -9.77 -2.47
C ASN A 209 -14.96 -10.35 -3.81
N ARG A 210 -14.49 -11.60 -3.79
CA ARG A 210 -13.87 -12.24 -4.96
C ARG A 210 -14.86 -12.64 -6.06
N ASP A 211 -16.11 -12.90 -5.71
CA ASP A 211 -17.13 -13.36 -6.66
C ASP A 211 -17.83 -12.17 -7.35
N GLN A 212 -17.90 -11.02 -6.66
CA GLN A 212 -18.44 -9.76 -7.19
C GLN A 212 -17.34 -8.84 -7.78
N GLY A 213 -16.06 -9.04 -7.41
CA GLY A 213 -14.91 -8.33 -7.97
C GLY A 213 -14.74 -6.88 -7.48
N ALA A 214 -15.37 -6.52 -6.35
CA ALA A 214 -15.46 -5.14 -5.86
C ALA A 214 -15.35 -5.06 -4.31
N LEU A 215 -15.22 -3.84 -3.77
CA LEU A 215 -15.11 -3.58 -2.31
C LEU A 215 -16.49 -3.60 -1.61
N VAL A 216 -17.28 -4.64 -1.89
CA VAL A 216 -18.69 -4.76 -1.48
C VAL A 216 -18.91 -5.48 -0.14
N GLY A 217 -17.83 -5.89 0.52
CA GLY A 217 -17.88 -6.47 1.85
C GLY A 217 -18.43 -7.90 1.90
N GLY A 218 -19.08 -8.25 3.02
CA GLY A 218 -19.64 -9.56 3.31
C GLY A 218 -18.66 -10.56 3.95
N ASN A 219 -17.35 -10.26 3.97
CA ASN A 219 -16.36 -11.07 4.69
C ASN A 219 -16.66 -11.05 6.20
N ARG A 220 -16.79 -12.24 6.80
CA ARG A 220 -17.18 -12.46 8.20
C ARG A 220 -15.96 -12.62 9.10
N PHE A 221 -15.97 -11.94 10.24
CA PHE A 221 -15.00 -12.05 11.31
C PHE A 221 -15.73 -12.42 12.61
N GLU A 222 -15.19 -13.38 13.36
CA GLU A 222 -15.80 -13.92 14.58
C GLU A 222 -14.74 -14.08 15.67
N GLY A 223 -15.13 -13.85 16.92
CA GLY A 223 -14.29 -14.02 18.10
C GLY A 223 -15.08 -13.84 19.40
N PRO A 224 -14.40 -13.67 20.55
CA PRO A 224 -15.06 -13.44 21.85
C PRO A 224 -15.95 -12.18 21.90
N PHE A 225 -15.71 -11.22 21.00
CA PHE A 225 -16.53 -10.03 20.78
C PHE A 225 -17.86 -10.30 20.05
N GLY A 226 -18.08 -11.51 19.54
CA GLY A 226 -19.21 -11.86 18.67
C GLY A 226 -18.82 -11.87 17.19
N VAL A 227 -19.71 -11.38 16.32
CA VAL A 227 -19.60 -11.46 14.86
C VAL A 227 -19.68 -10.08 14.23
N VAL A 228 -18.76 -9.76 13.32
CA VAL A 228 -18.82 -8.57 12.46
C VAL A 228 -18.59 -8.94 11.00
N PHE A 229 -19.16 -8.13 10.10
CA PHE A 229 -19.00 -8.27 8.65
C PHE A 229 -18.36 -7.00 8.09
N ALA A 230 -17.43 -7.14 7.16
CA ALA A 230 -16.94 -6.00 6.39
C ALA A 230 -18.11 -5.39 5.61
N ARG A 231 -18.31 -4.06 5.71
CA ARG A 231 -19.37 -3.35 4.99
C ARG A 231 -19.03 -3.18 3.51
N ASN A 232 -20.06 -2.98 2.69
CA ASN A 232 -19.88 -2.40 1.37
C ASN A 232 -19.31 -0.98 1.52
N ILE A 233 -18.22 -0.68 0.81
CA ILE A 233 -17.57 0.65 0.78
C ILE A 233 -17.44 1.17 -0.66
N THR A 234 -18.27 0.66 -1.58
CA THR A 234 -18.47 1.26 -2.90
C THR A 234 -19.43 2.47 -2.81
N PRO A 235 -19.49 3.35 -3.82
CA PRO A 235 -20.38 4.53 -3.84
C PRO A 235 -21.87 4.21 -4.05
N ASP A 236 -22.32 3.02 -3.69
CA ASP A 236 -23.72 2.65 -3.71
C ASP A 236 -24.49 3.42 -2.64
N GLU A 237 -25.55 4.14 -3.03
CA GLU A 237 -26.31 5.04 -2.15
C GLU A 237 -27.13 4.30 -1.07
N GLU A 238 -27.60 3.08 -1.38
CA GLU A 238 -28.52 2.29 -0.53
C GLU A 238 -27.81 1.33 0.43
N THR A 239 -26.70 0.70 0.01
CA THR A 239 -26.00 -0.35 0.78
C THR A 239 -24.54 -0.04 1.09
N GLY A 240 -23.93 0.89 0.34
CA GLY A 240 -22.52 1.29 0.46
C GLY A 240 -22.34 2.58 1.26
N ILE A 241 -21.42 3.43 0.78
CA ILE A 241 -21.09 4.74 1.38
C ILE A 241 -21.45 5.92 0.45
N GLY A 242 -22.18 5.68 -0.64
CA GLY A 242 -22.51 6.73 -1.63
C GLY A 242 -23.38 7.88 -1.11
N SER A 243 -23.96 7.72 0.08
CA SER A 243 -24.77 8.72 0.78
C SER A 243 -24.02 9.44 1.91
N TRP A 244 -22.74 9.15 2.13
CA TRP A 244 -21.89 9.77 3.17
C TRP A 244 -21.06 10.90 2.58
N SER A 245 -20.70 11.89 3.39
CA SER A 245 -19.75 12.94 3.00
C SER A 245 -18.29 12.45 3.04
N ALA A 246 -17.36 13.19 2.43
CA ALA A 246 -15.94 12.83 2.45
C ALA A 246 -15.37 12.89 3.89
N GLU A 247 -15.83 13.86 4.68
CA GLU A 247 -15.52 14.06 6.08
C GLU A 247 -16.06 12.91 6.95
N GLU A 248 -17.31 12.47 6.73
CA GLU A 248 -17.89 11.31 7.41
C GLU A 248 -17.13 10.01 7.11
N ILE A 249 -16.59 9.87 5.89
CA ILE A 249 -15.73 8.73 5.53
C ILE A 249 -14.34 8.86 6.18
N ALA A 250 -13.78 10.08 6.27
CA ALA A 250 -12.51 10.36 6.97
C ALA A 250 -12.60 10.13 8.49
N ASP A 251 -13.74 10.44 9.12
CA ASP A 251 -14.02 10.15 10.52
C ASP A 251 -14.25 8.65 10.76
N ALA A 252 -14.96 7.97 9.85
CA ALA A 252 -15.06 6.51 9.87
C ALA A 252 -13.70 5.84 9.68
N LEU A 253 -12.78 6.45 8.93
CA LEU A 253 -11.42 5.95 8.71
C LEU A 253 -10.53 6.12 9.95
N ARG A 254 -10.51 7.31 10.57
CA ARG A 254 -9.58 7.71 11.64
C ARG A 254 -10.12 7.50 13.05
N LEU A 255 -11.35 7.96 13.28
CA LEU A 255 -12.01 7.89 14.59
C LEU A 255 -12.79 6.59 14.76
N GLY A 256 -13.14 5.95 13.64
CA GLY A 256 -13.99 4.77 13.61
C GLY A 256 -15.45 5.10 13.92
N VAL A 257 -15.91 6.32 13.67
CA VAL A 257 -17.29 6.77 13.95
C VAL A 257 -18.08 6.83 12.64
N ARG A 258 -19.32 6.33 12.65
CA ARG A 258 -20.24 6.36 11.51
C ARG A 258 -21.12 7.63 11.52
N PRO A 259 -21.76 8.02 10.40
CA PRO A 259 -22.77 9.09 10.35
C PRO A 259 -23.91 8.95 11.37
N ASP A 260 -24.27 7.71 11.72
CA ASP A 260 -25.27 7.38 12.74
C ASP A 260 -24.76 7.52 14.20
N GLY A 261 -23.51 7.97 14.38
CA GLY A 261 -22.83 8.13 15.66
C GLY A 261 -22.32 6.83 16.28
N THR A 262 -22.47 5.67 15.63
CA THR A 262 -22.03 4.39 16.20
C THR A 262 -20.54 4.11 15.94
N GLN A 263 -19.86 3.60 16.97
CA GLN A 263 -18.46 3.21 16.91
C GLN A 263 -18.30 1.89 16.13
N LEU A 264 -17.37 1.88 15.18
CA LEU A 264 -16.93 0.69 14.45
C LEU A 264 -16.19 -0.28 15.37
N HIS A 265 -16.32 -1.57 15.11
CA HIS A 265 -15.57 -2.60 15.84
C HIS A 265 -14.08 -2.57 15.41
N PRO A 266 -13.09 -2.66 16.34
CA PRO A 266 -11.65 -2.57 16.05
C PRO A 266 -11.04 -3.62 15.09
N VAL A 267 -11.86 -4.52 14.52
CA VAL A 267 -11.49 -5.32 13.33
C VAL A 267 -11.25 -4.41 12.11
N MET A 268 -12.00 -3.30 12.00
CA MET A 268 -11.55 -2.16 11.23
C MET A 268 -10.48 -1.44 12.06
N PRO A 269 -9.22 -1.33 11.61
CA PRO A 269 -8.10 -0.87 12.45
C PRO A 269 -7.98 0.67 12.50
N TYR A 270 -9.09 1.39 12.69
CA TYR A 270 -9.15 2.87 12.68
C TYR A 270 -8.13 3.52 13.64
N ARG A 271 -7.84 2.88 14.78
CA ARG A 271 -6.81 3.31 15.74
C ARG A 271 -5.38 3.35 15.19
N ALA A 272 -5.10 2.60 14.12
CA ALA A 272 -3.83 2.67 13.39
C ALA A 272 -3.88 3.63 12.19
N PHE A 273 -5.07 4.11 11.82
CA PHE A 273 -5.29 5.08 10.74
C PHE A 273 -5.49 6.52 11.26
N SER A 274 -5.71 6.72 12.57
CA SER A 274 -5.83 8.05 13.19
C SER A 274 -4.59 8.94 13.04
N VAL A 275 -3.45 8.37 12.66
CA VAL A 275 -2.20 9.10 12.34
C VAL A 275 -2.15 9.65 10.90
N LEU A 276 -3.13 9.31 10.05
CA LEU A 276 -3.28 9.95 8.74
C LEU A 276 -3.61 11.44 8.91
N SER A 277 -3.08 12.26 8.01
CA SER A 277 -3.48 13.66 7.91
C SER A 277 -4.94 13.82 7.45
N ASP A 278 -5.56 14.98 7.69
CA ASP A 278 -6.90 15.29 7.16
C ASP A 278 -6.93 15.15 5.64
N GLN A 279 -5.93 15.71 4.94
CA GLN A 279 -5.81 15.64 3.49
C GLN A 279 -5.66 14.19 2.98
N GLU A 280 -4.93 13.30 3.67
CA GLU A 280 -4.85 11.88 3.29
C GLU A 280 -6.15 11.12 3.53
N ALA A 281 -6.86 11.41 4.63
CA ALA A 281 -8.13 10.76 4.93
C ALA A 281 -9.22 11.17 3.92
N LEU A 282 -9.28 12.45 3.54
CA LEU A 282 -10.14 12.94 2.46
C LEU A 282 -9.74 12.37 1.09
N ASN A 283 -8.45 12.27 0.78
CA ASN A 283 -7.99 11.61 -0.44
C ASN A 283 -8.46 10.14 -0.50
N VAL A 284 -8.36 9.38 0.59
CA VAL A 284 -8.90 8.01 0.67
C VAL A 284 -10.43 8.00 0.49
N ALA A 285 -11.16 8.95 1.06
CA ALA A 285 -12.61 9.08 0.84
C ALA A 285 -12.93 9.35 -0.65
N ALA A 286 -12.25 10.30 -1.28
CA ALA A 286 -12.37 10.63 -2.70
C ALA A 286 -12.02 9.43 -3.61
N TYR A 287 -11.02 8.62 -3.24
CA TYR A 287 -10.71 7.37 -3.92
C TYR A 287 -11.89 6.40 -3.86
N LEU A 288 -12.42 6.11 -2.67
CA LEU A 288 -13.54 5.18 -2.52
C LEU A 288 -14.79 5.68 -3.25
N LEU A 289 -15.09 6.99 -3.16
CA LEU A 289 -16.17 7.68 -3.88
C LEU A 289 -15.99 7.70 -5.41
N SER A 290 -14.79 7.44 -5.93
CA SER A 290 -14.51 7.37 -7.38
C SER A 290 -14.76 6.00 -8.03
N LEU A 291 -15.03 4.95 -7.23
CA LEU A 291 -15.20 3.58 -7.70
C LEU A 291 -16.58 3.34 -8.37
N ASP A 292 -16.70 2.24 -9.12
CA ASP A 292 -18.01 1.79 -9.60
C ASP A 292 -18.93 1.45 -8.41
N PRO A 293 -20.16 2.02 -8.32
CA PRO A 293 -21.11 1.68 -7.27
C PRO A 293 -21.70 0.28 -7.51
N VAL A 294 -21.68 -0.57 -6.48
CA VAL A 294 -22.20 -1.94 -6.56
C VAL A 294 -23.03 -2.26 -5.33
N ALA A 295 -24.35 -2.37 -5.51
CA ALA A 295 -25.29 -2.74 -4.46
C ALA A 295 -24.99 -4.13 -3.89
N ASN A 296 -24.81 -4.21 -2.58
CA ASN A 296 -24.60 -5.44 -1.83
C ASN A 296 -24.99 -5.26 -0.36
N GLU A 297 -26.16 -5.77 0.02
CA GLU A 297 -26.59 -5.80 1.42
C GLU A 297 -25.74 -6.83 2.19
N VAL A 298 -25.10 -6.40 3.27
CA VAL A 298 -24.32 -7.27 4.16
C VAL A 298 -25.08 -7.52 5.47
N PRO A 299 -24.91 -8.68 6.13
CA PRO A 299 -25.54 -8.92 7.42
C PRO A 299 -25.07 -7.92 8.48
N GLU A 300 -25.96 -7.58 9.41
CA GLU A 300 -25.63 -6.72 10.54
C GLU A 300 -24.72 -7.42 11.57
N ARG A 301 -24.07 -6.62 12.42
CA ARG A 301 -23.17 -7.11 13.47
C ARG A 301 -23.93 -7.70 14.66
N GLU A 302 -23.40 -8.80 15.20
CA GLU A 302 -23.89 -9.45 16.43
C GLU A 302 -22.78 -9.39 17.48
N LEU A 303 -22.69 -8.28 18.23
CA LEU A 303 -21.65 -8.11 19.26
C LEU A 303 -22.10 -8.60 20.64
N THR A 304 -21.16 -9.08 21.44
CA THR A 304 -21.36 -9.41 22.87
C THR A 304 -21.36 -8.15 23.75
N THR A 305 -20.58 -7.14 23.37
CA THR A 305 -20.54 -5.79 23.95
C THR A 305 -20.25 -4.79 22.83
N ASP A 306 -20.88 -3.61 22.83
CA ASP A 306 -20.54 -2.54 21.88
C ASP A 306 -19.14 -1.95 22.13
N PRO A 307 -18.43 -1.43 21.11
CA PRO A 307 -17.11 -0.84 21.30
C PRO A 307 -17.21 0.50 22.02
N GLU A 308 -16.35 0.71 23.03
CA GLU A 308 -16.21 2.02 23.68
C GLU A 308 -15.77 3.10 22.67
N PRO A 309 -16.29 4.35 22.78
CA PRO A 309 -15.90 5.46 21.93
C PRO A 309 -14.38 5.70 21.92
N PHE A 310 -13.83 6.01 20.75
CA PHE A 310 -12.41 6.31 20.59
C PHE A 310 -12.15 7.78 20.34
N THR A 311 -11.20 8.33 21.09
CA THR A 311 -10.57 9.63 20.80
C THR A 311 -9.07 9.38 20.64
N PRO A 312 -8.44 9.82 19.52
CA PRO A 312 -6.98 9.83 19.39
C PRO A 312 -6.30 10.61 20.53
N ALA A 313 -5.10 10.21 20.91
CA ALA A 313 -4.32 10.91 21.94
C ALA A 313 -3.72 12.26 21.45
N THR A 314 -3.62 12.41 20.13
CA THR A 314 -3.13 13.60 19.43
C THR A 314 -4.07 13.85 18.26
N GLU A 315 -4.38 15.11 17.98
CA GLU A 315 -5.13 15.51 16.77
C GLU A 315 -4.28 15.23 15.51
N SER A 316 -4.91 14.84 14.40
CA SER A 316 -4.22 14.67 13.12
C SER A 316 -3.69 16.01 12.61
N PRO A 317 -2.57 16.04 11.88
CA PRO A 317 -2.18 17.23 11.13
C PRO A 317 -3.08 17.40 9.89
N ALA A 318 -3.28 18.64 9.44
CA ALA A 318 -4.05 18.91 8.22
C ALA A 318 -3.40 18.29 6.96
N GLU A 319 -2.07 18.35 6.89
CA GLU A 319 -1.23 17.90 5.79
C GLU A 319 -0.27 16.78 6.23
N PRO A 320 0.23 15.93 5.31
CA PRO A 320 1.24 14.92 5.62
C PRO A 320 2.52 15.53 6.20
N PRO A 321 3.18 14.88 7.17
CA PRO A 321 4.50 15.32 7.65
C PRO A 321 5.53 15.34 6.51
N THR A 322 6.27 16.44 6.39
CA THR A 322 7.38 16.60 5.42
C THR A 322 8.75 16.30 6.03
N ASP A 323 8.82 16.06 7.34
CA ASP A 323 10.01 15.48 7.97
C ASP A 323 10.07 13.96 7.69
N PRO A 324 11.18 13.41 7.18
CA PRO A 324 11.25 11.99 6.81
C PRO A 324 11.02 11.00 7.96
N VAL A 325 11.36 11.34 9.21
CA VAL A 325 11.16 10.46 10.36
C VAL A 325 9.69 10.47 10.77
N ALA A 326 9.07 11.64 10.87
CA ALA A 326 7.63 11.76 11.15
C ALA A 326 6.77 11.14 10.02
N ARG A 327 7.19 11.30 8.76
CA ARG A 327 6.54 10.65 7.61
C ARG A 327 6.67 9.13 7.69
N GLY A 328 7.86 8.63 8.02
CA GLY A 328 8.11 7.20 8.22
C GLY A 328 7.30 6.60 9.36
N GLU A 329 7.09 7.32 10.47
CA GLU A 329 6.26 6.89 11.59
C GLU A 329 4.81 6.65 11.17
N VAL A 330 4.20 7.62 10.46
CA VAL A 330 2.86 7.50 9.88
C VAL A 330 2.79 6.28 8.97
N LEU A 331 3.73 6.16 8.02
CA LEU A 331 3.77 5.06 7.05
C LEU A 331 3.90 3.69 7.70
N VAL A 332 4.82 3.51 8.67
CA VAL A 332 5.03 2.25 9.41
C VAL A 332 3.80 1.88 10.23
N THR A 333 3.11 2.87 10.79
CA THR A 333 1.87 2.69 11.57
C THR A 333 0.71 2.26 10.70
N ILE A 334 0.41 2.98 9.60
CA ILE A 334 -0.69 2.64 8.69
C ILE A 334 -0.41 1.36 7.89
N ALA A 335 0.86 1.07 7.58
CA ALA A 335 1.29 -0.20 7.01
C ALA A 335 1.09 -1.38 8.00
N ARG A 336 1.01 -1.07 9.30
CA ARG A 336 0.90 -2.00 10.44
C ARG A 336 2.09 -2.96 10.57
N CYS A 337 3.32 -2.50 10.34
CA CYS A 337 4.52 -3.34 10.45
C CYS A 337 4.63 -4.01 11.84
N GLY A 338 4.30 -3.27 12.91
CA GLY A 338 4.27 -3.82 14.28
C GLY A 338 3.26 -4.95 14.51
N GLY A 339 2.29 -5.16 13.61
CA GLY A 339 1.38 -6.31 13.66
C GLY A 339 2.03 -7.64 13.27
N CYS A 340 3.25 -7.62 12.71
CA CYS A 340 4.06 -8.80 12.41
C CYS A 340 5.44 -8.74 13.10
N HIS A 341 6.03 -7.55 13.22
CA HIS A 341 7.40 -7.36 13.72
C HIS A 341 7.50 -7.08 15.23
N THR A 342 6.40 -7.04 15.99
CA THR A 342 6.44 -6.84 17.45
C THR A 342 5.90 -8.08 18.16
N PRO A 343 6.62 -8.67 19.14
CA PRO A 343 6.11 -9.77 19.96
C PRO A 343 4.83 -9.41 20.71
N LEU A 344 4.10 -10.42 21.18
CA LEU A 344 2.95 -10.25 22.06
C LEU A 344 3.31 -10.60 23.51
N ASN A 345 2.70 -9.88 24.44
CA ASN A 345 2.66 -10.22 25.87
C ASN A 345 1.75 -11.44 26.11
N GLU A 346 1.77 -12.00 27.32
CA GLU A 346 0.92 -13.14 27.71
C GLU A 346 -0.60 -12.88 27.58
N ASP A 347 -1.01 -11.60 27.61
CA ASP A 347 -2.41 -11.18 27.42
C ASP A 347 -2.80 -10.92 25.95
N GLY A 348 -1.85 -11.09 25.01
CA GLY A 348 -2.04 -10.84 23.58
C GLY A 348 -1.88 -9.38 23.14
N THR A 349 -1.51 -8.46 24.04
CA THR A 349 -1.15 -7.08 23.66
C THR A 349 0.26 -7.01 23.06
N PRO A 350 0.59 -6.04 22.19
CA PRO A 350 1.96 -5.86 21.70
C PRO A 350 2.94 -5.53 22.82
N ASN A 351 4.07 -6.24 22.85
CA ASN A 351 5.18 -5.95 23.76
C ASN A 351 5.98 -4.75 23.22
N MET A 352 5.72 -3.57 23.78
CA MET A 352 6.36 -2.32 23.33
C MET A 352 7.84 -2.19 23.74
N ASP A 353 8.31 -2.97 24.72
CA ASP A 353 9.76 -3.06 25.02
C ASP A 353 10.53 -3.80 23.91
N LEU A 354 9.81 -4.58 23.09
CA LEU A 354 10.30 -5.30 21.91
C LEU A 354 9.67 -4.77 20.60
N PHE A 355 9.29 -3.48 20.56
CA PHE A 355 8.67 -2.86 19.40
C PHE A 355 9.54 -3.01 18.15
N LEU A 356 8.99 -3.62 17.10
CA LEU A 356 9.66 -3.93 15.83
C LEU A 356 10.90 -4.85 15.92
N ALA A 357 11.12 -5.49 17.07
CA ALA A 357 12.26 -6.37 17.34
C ALA A 357 12.12 -7.80 16.75
N GLY A 358 11.13 -8.04 15.89
CA GLY A 358 10.84 -9.32 15.26
C GLY A 358 9.98 -10.25 16.12
N ALA A 359 9.18 -11.12 15.49
CA ALA A 359 8.26 -12.04 16.17
C ALA A 359 7.82 -13.21 15.28
N LEU A 360 7.23 -14.24 15.88
CA LEU A 360 6.42 -15.23 15.14
C LEU A 360 5.18 -14.54 14.55
N VAL A 361 4.96 -14.68 13.24
CA VAL A 361 3.83 -14.04 12.55
C VAL A 361 2.51 -14.73 12.96
N PRO A 362 1.49 -14.01 13.44
CA PRO A 362 0.29 -14.63 14.00
C PRO A 362 -0.42 -15.60 13.07
N ASN A 363 -0.66 -16.82 13.56
CA ASN A 363 -1.29 -17.95 12.86
C ASN A 363 -0.46 -18.57 11.71
N THR A 364 0.86 -18.42 11.73
CA THR A 364 1.78 -19.08 10.79
C THR A 364 2.99 -19.70 11.52
N ASP A 365 3.78 -20.49 10.80
CA ASP A 365 5.10 -20.97 11.23
C ASP A 365 6.25 -20.05 10.71
N GLU A 366 5.93 -18.83 10.25
CA GLU A 366 6.90 -17.87 9.71
C GLU A 366 7.31 -16.83 10.77
N TYR A 367 8.59 -16.47 10.82
CA TYR A 367 9.09 -15.41 11.70
C TYR A 367 9.37 -14.13 10.91
N ALA A 368 8.89 -13.00 11.42
CA ALA A 368 9.27 -11.67 10.97
C ALA A 368 10.59 -11.26 11.64
N ALA A 369 11.55 -10.80 10.83
CA ALA A 369 12.85 -10.36 11.31
C ALA A 369 12.76 -9.13 12.23
N ASN A 370 13.77 -8.93 13.07
CA ASN A 370 14.01 -7.67 13.76
C ASN A 370 14.30 -6.56 12.73
N ILE A 371 13.57 -5.45 12.80
CA ILE A 371 13.74 -4.28 11.92
C ILE A 371 14.06 -2.99 12.70
N THR A 372 14.53 -3.13 13.93
CA THR A 372 15.21 -2.05 14.68
C THR A 372 16.65 -1.86 14.16
N PRO A 373 17.32 -0.73 14.45
CA PRO A 373 18.68 -0.48 13.97
C PRO A 373 19.77 -1.20 14.78
N ASP A 374 19.45 -2.33 15.42
CA ASP A 374 20.42 -3.22 16.05
C ASP A 374 21.38 -3.82 14.98
N GLU A 375 22.68 -3.86 15.28
CA GLU A 375 23.72 -4.29 14.31
C GLU A 375 23.94 -5.81 14.27
N GLU A 376 23.54 -6.56 15.31
CA GLU A 376 23.78 -8.01 15.41
C GLU A 376 22.56 -8.85 14.97
N THR A 377 21.36 -8.40 15.36
CA THR A 377 20.09 -9.13 15.13
C THR A 377 19.12 -8.37 14.22
N GLY A 378 19.24 -7.05 14.12
CA GLY A 378 18.35 -6.17 13.34
C GLY A 378 18.91 -5.74 11.98
N ILE A 379 18.47 -4.56 11.52
CA ILE A 379 18.85 -3.97 10.22
C ILE A 379 19.87 -2.83 10.34
N GLY A 380 20.54 -2.68 11.47
CA GLY A 380 21.46 -1.56 11.75
C GLY A 380 22.56 -1.36 10.68
N LEU A 381 23.06 -2.48 10.15
CA LEU A 381 24.11 -2.53 9.11
C LEU A 381 23.65 -2.11 7.70
N TRP A 382 22.34 -2.03 7.43
CA TRP A 382 21.81 -1.64 6.11
C TRP A 382 21.76 -0.12 5.96
N THR A 383 22.07 0.40 4.77
CA THR A 383 21.81 1.81 4.41
C THR A 383 20.31 2.10 4.29
N ALA A 384 19.92 3.38 4.32
CA ALA A 384 18.50 3.75 4.15
C ALA A 384 18.02 3.38 2.74
N GLU A 385 18.90 3.51 1.76
CA GLU A 385 18.71 3.15 0.36
C GLU A 385 18.53 1.64 0.18
N GLU A 386 19.25 0.80 0.92
CA GLU A 386 19.05 -0.66 0.92
C GLU A 386 17.72 -1.08 1.55
N ILE A 387 17.29 -0.42 2.64
CA ILE A 387 15.98 -0.65 3.26
C ILE A 387 14.86 -0.24 2.29
N ALA A 388 14.96 0.94 1.68
CA ALA A 388 14.00 1.42 0.68
C ALA A 388 13.93 0.48 -0.55
N HIS A 389 15.08 0.04 -1.06
CA HIS A 389 15.16 -0.89 -2.18
C HIS A 389 14.54 -2.25 -1.85
N PHE A 390 14.78 -2.77 -0.64
CA PHE A 390 14.15 -4.00 -0.16
C PHE A 390 12.62 -3.86 -0.10
N LEU A 391 12.10 -2.76 0.45
CA LEU A 391 10.65 -2.51 0.52
C LEU A 391 9.99 -2.42 -0.87
N GLN A 392 10.67 -1.83 -1.85
CA GLN A 392 10.15 -1.70 -3.22
C GLN A 392 10.28 -3.00 -4.06
N THR A 393 11.26 -3.87 -3.79
CA THR A 393 11.62 -4.98 -4.71
C THR A 393 11.63 -6.38 -4.10
N GLY A 394 11.75 -6.49 -2.77
CA GLY A 394 12.01 -7.74 -2.07
C GLY A 394 13.43 -8.27 -2.20
N MET A 395 14.37 -7.51 -2.77
CA MET A 395 15.77 -7.88 -2.89
C MET A 395 16.57 -7.46 -1.66
N PHE A 396 17.27 -8.41 -1.04
CA PHE A 396 18.22 -8.16 0.04
C PHE A 396 19.54 -7.56 -0.48
N PRO A 397 20.36 -6.89 0.36
CA PRO A 397 21.66 -6.33 -0.05
C PRO A 397 22.65 -7.33 -0.67
N ASP A 398 22.52 -8.63 -0.39
CA ASP A 398 23.34 -9.70 -0.98
C ASP A 398 22.84 -10.17 -2.36
N GLY A 399 21.72 -9.62 -2.84
CA GLY A 399 21.06 -9.99 -4.10
C GLY A 399 20.12 -11.21 -3.98
N SER A 400 19.87 -11.74 -2.78
CA SER A 400 18.83 -12.75 -2.56
C SER A 400 17.42 -12.13 -2.54
N GLN A 401 16.38 -12.95 -2.71
CA GLN A 401 14.98 -12.52 -2.71
C GLN A 401 14.27 -12.98 -1.43
N THR A 402 13.44 -12.10 -0.86
CA THR A 402 12.50 -12.46 0.21
C THR A 402 11.35 -13.33 -0.27
N VAL A 403 10.72 -14.04 0.67
CA VAL A 403 9.67 -15.04 0.46
C VAL A 403 8.54 -14.87 1.51
N GLY A 404 7.60 -15.81 1.57
CA GLY A 404 6.61 -15.89 2.64
C GLY A 404 5.62 -14.72 2.71
N ALA A 405 5.29 -14.29 3.92
CA ALA A 405 4.37 -13.21 4.21
C ALA A 405 4.89 -11.85 3.72
N MET A 406 6.18 -11.55 3.92
CA MET A 406 6.74 -10.24 3.56
C MET A 406 6.81 -10.02 2.04
N ALA A 407 7.18 -11.06 1.27
CA ALA A 407 7.12 -11.01 -0.19
C ALA A 407 5.72 -10.64 -0.71
N GLN A 408 4.67 -11.15 -0.07
CA GLN A 408 3.28 -10.82 -0.43
C GLN A 408 2.88 -9.39 -0.05
N GLN A 409 3.44 -8.81 1.03
CA GLN A 409 3.22 -7.39 1.33
C GLN A 409 3.92 -6.49 0.32
N ILE A 410 5.13 -6.85 -0.11
CA ILE A 410 5.88 -6.12 -1.13
C ILE A 410 5.16 -6.18 -2.49
N GLU A 411 4.82 -7.38 -2.97
CA GLU A 411 4.09 -7.58 -4.25
C GLU A 411 2.78 -6.77 -4.31
N ARG A 412 2.04 -6.67 -3.19
CA ARG A 412 0.69 -6.08 -3.19
C ARG A 412 0.64 -4.63 -2.73
N ARG A 413 1.64 -4.15 -1.99
CA ARG A 413 1.64 -2.84 -1.31
C ARG A 413 2.96 -2.11 -1.55
N PHE A 414 4.06 -2.60 -0.97
CA PHE A 414 5.27 -1.78 -0.82
C PHE A 414 6.07 -1.57 -2.12
N SER A 415 5.88 -2.42 -3.13
CA SER A 415 6.38 -2.19 -4.51
C SER A 415 5.75 -0.99 -5.24
N GLN A 416 4.73 -0.35 -4.63
CA GLN A 416 4.14 0.90 -5.12
C GLN A 416 4.61 2.14 -4.34
N LEU A 417 5.42 1.99 -3.28
CA LEU A 417 6.01 3.10 -2.52
C LEU A 417 6.80 4.05 -3.44
N THR A 418 6.59 5.34 -3.28
CA THR A 418 7.49 6.35 -3.85
C THR A 418 8.88 6.21 -3.22
N ASP A 419 9.93 6.62 -3.94
CA ASP A 419 11.30 6.60 -3.40
C ASP A 419 11.40 7.44 -2.11
N GLU A 420 10.61 8.52 -2.02
CA GLU A 420 10.51 9.40 -0.86
C GLU A 420 9.86 8.70 0.36
N ASP A 421 8.72 8.03 0.19
CA ASP A 421 8.06 7.30 1.28
C ASP A 421 8.83 6.04 1.70
N ALA A 422 9.49 5.35 0.75
CA ALA A 422 10.37 4.23 1.05
C ALA A 422 11.60 4.67 1.88
N LEU A 423 12.19 5.82 1.56
CA LEU A 423 13.28 6.43 2.34
C LEU A 423 12.78 7.01 3.67
N ALA A 424 11.55 7.51 3.75
CA ALA A 424 10.94 7.96 5.01
C ALA A 424 10.75 6.80 6.00
N ILE A 425 10.20 5.66 5.54
CA ILE A 425 10.13 4.42 6.34
C ILE A 425 11.52 4.02 6.82
N ALA A 426 12.53 4.04 5.95
CA ALA A 426 13.90 3.73 6.33
C ALA A 426 14.47 4.72 7.35
N ALA A 427 14.19 6.03 7.22
CA ALA A 427 14.61 7.05 8.18
C ALA A 427 14.00 6.82 9.57
N TYR A 428 12.70 6.50 9.63
CA TYR A 428 12.05 6.16 10.90
C TYR A 428 12.64 4.88 11.53
N LEU A 429 12.75 3.79 10.76
CA LEU A 429 13.32 2.53 11.24
C LEU A 429 14.80 2.65 11.70
N LYS A 430 15.55 3.65 11.21
CA LYS A 430 16.90 3.96 11.69
C LYS A 430 16.95 5.01 12.82
N SER A 431 15.80 5.53 13.26
CA SER A 431 15.68 6.52 14.33
C SER A 431 15.18 5.95 15.66
N ILE A 432 14.41 4.85 15.62
CA ILE A 432 13.93 4.14 16.81
C ILE A 432 15.06 3.47 17.60
N PRO A 433 14.88 3.15 18.90
CA PRO A 433 15.87 2.43 19.68
C PRO A 433 16.25 1.09 19.05
N ALA A 434 17.55 0.77 19.04
CA ALA A 434 18.03 -0.57 18.73
C ALA A 434 17.63 -1.55 19.84
N VAL A 435 17.04 -2.69 19.48
CA VAL A 435 16.65 -3.75 20.40
C VAL A 435 17.28 -5.04 19.90
N SER A 436 18.13 -5.67 20.72
CA SER A 436 18.71 -6.98 20.40
C SER A 436 17.70 -8.08 20.70
N ASN A 437 17.23 -8.79 19.68
CA ASN A 437 16.27 -9.88 19.80
C ASN A 437 16.36 -10.84 18.60
N THR A 438 16.32 -12.15 18.90
CA THR A 438 16.31 -13.21 17.89
C THR A 438 15.02 -14.04 18.09
N PRO A 439 14.00 -13.85 17.23
CA PRO A 439 12.72 -14.54 17.31
C PRO A 439 12.80 -16.07 17.15
#